data_AF-A0A8T3U4T2-F1
#
_entry.id   AF-A0A8T3U4T2-F1
#
_cell.length_a   1.000
_cell.length_b   1.000
_cell.length_c   1.000
_cell.angle_alpha   90.00
_cell.angle_beta   90.00
_cell.angle_gamma   90.00
#
_symmetry.space_group_name_H-M   'P 1'
#
loop_
_entity.id
_entity.type
_entity.pdbx_description
1 polymer ?
#
loop_
_entity_poly.entity_id
_entity_poly.type
_entity_poly.pdbx_seq_one_letter_code
_entity_poly.pdbx_strand_id
1 'polypeptide(L)'
;MIDKIDITKRLTRFFKRTNIESFFKIIIVSYLYDKTSHLENIVGKENSIAMLDKYIYNLQENVIAFKKIEKYHSIYVQYNYNEKKVYYHVSNNYDKLTESNKKFSKEQIIKEFKIMIYKELEKIVNIHRKGGKIFSNGYYIEDEEGRYPEYGGHYSNIIDIFAEYEVCDILGVNDNIIVYLDETKENFVYARHISVKNSQVMCYVEFIRKIISEKLFYFAMNNPKKYSKKMIDEFNEKYNYILDKKYELKLKRDDIFSTIESYLIHIVENPDDNMIPEYHKDLTYIFEEINRNIGIKNANKLCLNQKIGINKI
;
A
#
# COMPACT_ATOMS: atom_id res chain seq x y z
N MET A 1 5.10 -23.57 -9.15
CA MET A 1 4.13 -23.25 -8.10
C MET A 1 4.56 -23.87 -6.78
N ILE A 2 4.94 -23.02 -5.83
CA ILE A 2 5.04 -23.42 -4.41
C ILE A 2 3.61 -23.66 -3.93
N ASP A 3 3.34 -24.79 -3.30
CA ASP A 3 2.01 -25.05 -2.75
C ASP A 3 1.88 -24.52 -1.31
N LYS A 4 0.63 -24.49 -0.81
CA LYS A 4 0.35 -24.06 0.57
C LYS A 4 0.95 -25.00 1.62
N ILE A 5 1.21 -26.27 1.26
CA ILE A 5 1.79 -27.27 2.17
C ILE A 5 3.25 -26.92 2.45
N ASP A 6 4.01 -26.54 1.42
CA ASP A 6 5.41 -26.13 1.54
C ASP A 6 5.57 -24.85 2.35
N ILE A 7 4.69 -23.86 2.15
CA ILE A 7 4.65 -22.64 3.00
C ILE A 7 4.37 -23.02 4.46
N THR A 8 3.40 -23.92 4.68
CA THR A 8 3.04 -24.39 6.04
C THR A 8 4.22 -25.10 6.72
N LYS A 9 4.97 -25.93 6.00
CA LYS A 9 6.20 -26.57 6.52
C LYS A 9 7.22 -25.52 6.95
N ARG A 10 7.49 -24.51 6.12
CA ARG A 10 8.44 -23.42 6.43
C ARG A 10 8.02 -22.58 7.65
N LEU A 11 6.72 -22.44 7.90
CA LEU A 11 6.16 -21.70 9.05
C LEU A 11 5.97 -22.54 10.32
N THR A 12 6.27 -23.84 10.30
CA THR A 12 5.94 -24.74 11.42
C THR A 12 6.58 -24.31 12.74
N ARG A 13 7.86 -23.92 12.74
CA ARG A 13 8.55 -23.44 13.95
C ARG A 13 7.94 -22.13 14.47
N PHE A 14 7.62 -21.22 13.56
CA PHE A 14 6.95 -19.96 13.88
C PHE A 14 5.60 -20.18 14.55
N PHE A 15 4.73 -20.99 13.94
CA PHE A 15 3.41 -21.28 14.48
C PHE A 15 3.45 -21.96 15.86
N LYS A 16 4.46 -22.80 16.12
CA LYS A 16 4.68 -23.38 17.44
C LYS A 16 5.12 -22.33 18.46
N ARG A 17 6.09 -21.48 18.10
CA ARG A 17 6.66 -20.45 19.00
C ARG A 17 5.65 -19.38 19.38
N THR A 18 4.81 -18.94 18.45
CA THR A 18 3.84 -17.84 18.67
C THR A 18 2.48 -18.32 19.17
N ASN A 19 2.28 -19.64 19.29
CA ASN A 19 1.02 -20.27 19.68
C ASN A 19 -0.20 -19.70 18.91
N ILE A 20 -0.02 -19.48 17.60
CA ILE A 20 -1.04 -18.86 16.75
C ILE A 20 -2.26 -19.78 16.62
N GLU A 21 -3.47 -19.21 16.63
CA GLU A 21 -4.71 -19.95 16.37
C GLU A 21 -4.80 -20.44 14.92
N SER A 22 -5.46 -21.59 14.70
CA SER A 22 -5.58 -22.21 13.37
C SER A 22 -6.12 -21.26 12.30
N PHE A 23 -7.06 -20.38 12.65
CA PHE A 23 -7.59 -19.35 11.76
C PHE A 23 -6.49 -18.46 11.16
N PHE A 24 -5.61 -17.91 12.00
CA PHE A 24 -4.50 -17.06 11.53
C PHE A 24 -3.41 -17.83 10.80
N LYS A 25 -3.19 -19.12 11.12
CA LYS A 25 -2.28 -19.96 10.32
C LYS A 25 -2.76 -20.04 8.88
N ILE A 26 -4.06 -20.27 8.67
CA ILE A 26 -4.67 -20.36 7.34
C ILE A 26 -4.56 -19.02 6.60
N ILE A 27 -4.81 -17.90 7.29
CA ILE A 27 -4.69 -16.56 6.70
C ILE A 27 -3.27 -16.27 6.27
N ILE A 28 -2.27 -16.49 7.14
CA ILE A 28 -0.86 -16.23 6.84
C ILE A 28 -0.38 -17.07 5.66
N VAL A 29 -0.71 -18.37 5.65
CA VAL A 29 -0.37 -19.27 4.54
C VAL A 29 -1.04 -18.81 3.24
N SER A 30 -2.30 -18.40 3.30
CA SER A 30 -3.02 -17.92 2.12
C SER A 30 -2.45 -16.60 1.61
N TYR A 31 -2.09 -15.67 2.49
CA TYR A 31 -1.44 -14.42 2.12
C TYR A 31 -0.12 -14.65 1.38
N LEU A 32 0.78 -15.46 1.95
CA LEU A 32 2.07 -15.75 1.32
C LEU A 32 1.91 -16.49 -0.01
N TYR A 33 0.92 -17.38 -0.11
CA TYR A 33 0.60 -18.08 -1.35
C TYR A 33 0.09 -17.13 -2.43
N ASP A 34 -0.92 -16.30 -2.10
CA ASP A 34 -1.53 -15.34 -3.02
C ASP A 34 -0.45 -14.36 -3.53
N LYS A 35 0.37 -13.81 -2.61
CA LYS A 35 1.49 -12.92 -2.94
C LYS A 35 2.55 -13.59 -3.82
N THR A 36 3.01 -14.78 -3.47
CA THR A 36 4.06 -15.47 -4.23
C THR A 36 3.58 -15.85 -5.62
N SER A 37 2.31 -16.25 -5.75
CA SER A 37 1.69 -16.58 -7.05
C SER A 37 1.57 -15.34 -7.93
N HIS A 38 1.18 -14.20 -7.35
CA HIS A 38 1.17 -12.91 -8.04
C HIS A 38 2.58 -12.53 -8.54
N LEU A 39 3.60 -12.66 -7.67
CA LEU A 39 4.99 -12.35 -7.99
C LEU A 39 5.60 -13.26 -9.06
N GLU A 40 5.27 -14.56 -9.07
CA GLU A 40 5.81 -15.53 -10.04
C GLU A 40 5.57 -15.06 -11.49
N ASN A 41 4.44 -14.40 -11.75
CA ASN A 41 4.09 -13.85 -13.06
C ASN A 41 4.93 -12.62 -13.47
N ILE A 42 5.55 -11.93 -12.50
CA ILE A 42 6.22 -10.64 -12.71
C ILE A 42 7.75 -10.81 -12.69
N VAL A 43 8.26 -11.52 -11.69
CA VAL A 43 9.71 -11.67 -11.45
C VAL A 43 10.23 -13.06 -11.82
N GLY A 44 9.35 -14.01 -12.15
CA GLY A 44 9.68 -15.40 -12.42
C GLY A 44 9.81 -16.25 -11.16
N LYS A 45 9.71 -17.57 -11.34
CA LYS A 45 9.62 -18.57 -10.25
C LYS A 45 10.79 -18.55 -9.27
N GLU A 46 12.04 -18.49 -9.76
CA GLU A 46 13.22 -18.54 -8.88
C GLU A 46 13.28 -17.31 -7.96
N ASN A 47 13.03 -16.13 -8.52
CA ASN A 47 13.00 -14.88 -7.77
C ASN A 47 11.83 -14.84 -6.78
N SER A 48 10.65 -15.35 -7.16
CA SER A 48 9.49 -15.37 -6.27
C SER A 48 9.72 -16.32 -5.07
N ILE A 49 10.41 -17.45 -5.27
CA ILE A 49 10.82 -18.33 -4.17
C ILE A 49 11.78 -17.62 -3.20
N ALA A 50 12.81 -16.94 -3.74
CA ALA A 50 13.77 -16.21 -2.90
C ALA A 50 13.11 -15.07 -2.12
N MET A 51 12.15 -14.37 -2.73
CA MET A 51 11.34 -13.35 -2.08
C MET A 51 10.45 -13.94 -0.97
N LEU A 52 9.81 -15.08 -1.21
CA LEU A 52 9.02 -15.79 -0.20
C LEU A 52 9.86 -16.10 1.05
N ASP A 53 11.08 -16.59 0.89
CA ASP A 53 11.97 -16.88 2.02
C ASP A 53 12.27 -15.64 2.86
N LYS A 54 12.50 -14.49 2.20
CA LYS A 54 12.64 -13.20 2.89
C LYS A 54 11.35 -12.81 3.64
N TYR A 55 10.19 -12.96 3.01
CA TYR A 55 8.91 -12.62 3.64
C TYR A 55 8.62 -13.48 4.86
N ILE A 56 8.90 -14.78 4.78
CA ILE A 56 8.79 -15.70 5.92
C ILE A 56 9.74 -15.27 7.03
N TYR A 57 11.02 -15.01 6.72
CA TYR A 57 11.98 -14.54 7.71
C TYR A 57 11.50 -13.27 8.42
N ASN A 58 11.10 -12.24 7.66
CA ASN A 58 10.63 -10.98 8.24
C ASN A 58 9.37 -11.16 9.08
N LEU A 59 8.41 -11.98 8.65
CA LEU A 59 7.23 -12.31 9.44
C LEU A 59 7.62 -12.95 10.77
N GLN A 60 8.55 -13.89 10.74
CA GLN A 60 9.04 -14.59 11.92
C GLN A 60 9.76 -13.65 12.89
N GLU A 61 10.54 -12.70 12.40
CA GLU A 61 11.27 -11.77 13.25
C GLU A 61 10.37 -10.65 13.83
N ASN A 62 9.29 -10.31 13.15
CA ASN A 62 8.46 -9.15 13.49
C ASN A 62 7.13 -9.49 14.19
N VAL A 63 6.70 -10.76 14.22
CA VAL A 63 5.44 -11.14 14.88
C VAL A 63 5.69 -12.10 16.03
N ILE A 64 5.19 -11.74 17.21
CA ILE A 64 5.23 -12.62 18.39
C ILE A 64 3.85 -13.13 18.79
N ALA A 65 2.78 -12.40 18.51
CA ALA A 65 1.41 -12.82 18.82
C ALA A 65 0.35 -12.07 18.01
N PHE A 66 -0.82 -12.71 17.88
CA PHE A 66 -2.07 -12.07 17.46
C PHE A 66 -2.95 -11.91 18.70
N LYS A 67 -3.48 -10.71 18.92
CA LYS A 67 -4.27 -10.37 20.10
C LYS A 67 -5.65 -9.86 19.71
N LYS A 68 -6.67 -10.54 20.22
CA LYS A 68 -8.05 -10.07 20.07
C LYS A 68 -8.29 -8.87 20.98
N ILE A 69 -8.94 -7.83 20.45
CA ILE A 69 -9.53 -6.74 21.23
C ILE A 69 -10.99 -7.13 21.47
N GLU A 70 -11.45 -7.14 22.73
CA GLU A 70 -12.79 -7.64 23.04
C GLU A 70 -13.92 -6.64 22.72
N LYS A 71 -13.65 -5.33 22.79
CA LYS A 71 -14.66 -4.28 22.58
C LYS A 71 -14.21 -3.31 21.50
N TYR A 72 -14.80 -3.43 20.31
CA TYR A 72 -14.69 -2.47 19.22
C TYR A 72 -15.98 -2.49 18.39
N HIS A 73 -16.34 -1.39 17.72
CA HIS A 73 -17.64 -1.28 17.02
C HIS A 73 -17.61 -1.75 15.57
N SER A 74 -16.43 -1.96 14.99
CA SER A 74 -16.22 -2.33 13.58
C SER A 74 -15.13 -3.39 13.43
N ILE A 75 -14.91 -3.88 12.21
CA ILE A 75 -13.71 -4.66 11.91
C ILE A 75 -12.49 -3.79 12.20
N TYR A 76 -11.48 -4.37 12.83
CA TYR A 76 -10.22 -3.69 13.15
C TYR A 76 -9.07 -4.67 13.03
N VAL A 77 -7.98 -4.23 12.41
CA VAL A 77 -6.71 -4.94 12.41
C VAL A 77 -5.61 -3.89 12.41
N GLN A 78 -4.66 -3.99 13.32
CA GLN A 78 -3.50 -3.10 13.36
C GLN A 78 -2.28 -3.82 13.93
N TYR A 79 -1.15 -3.68 13.26
CA TYR A 79 0.13 -4.11 13.79
C TYR A 79 0.76 -3.04 14.68
N ASN A 80 1.16 -3.44 15.89
CA ASN A 80 1.92 -2.62 16.82
C ASN A 80 3.41 -2.91 16.66
N TYR A 81 4.13 -1.93 16.11
CA TYR A 81 5.57 -1.97 15.87
C TYR A 81 6.39 -2.13 17.16
N ASN A 82 6.01 -1.57 18.30
CA ASN A 82 6.82 -1.72 19.52
C ASN A 82 6.64 -3.11 20.13
N GLU A 83 5.40 -3.59 20.17
CA GLU A 83 5.07 -4.86 20.79
C GLU A 83 5.29 -6.09 19.91
N LYS A 84 5.47 -5.91 18.59
CA LYS A 84 5.49 -7.01 17.61
C LYS A 84 4.19 -7.83 17.59
N LYS A 85 3.05 -7.18 17.80
CA LYS A 85 1.74 -7.84 17.91
C LYS A 85 0.75 -7.31 16.91
N VAL A 86 -0.06 -8.20 16.35
CA VAL A 86 -1.19 -7.82 15.52
C VAL A 86 -2.44 -7.83 16.39
N TYR A 87 -3.02 -6.67 16.60
CA TYR A 87 -4.29 -6.52 17.27
C TYR A 87 -5.43 -6.64 16.28
N TYR A 88 -6.50 -7.34 16.64
CA TYR A 88 -7.65 -7.52 15.76
C TYR A 88 -8.97 -7.54 16.51
N HIS A 89 -10.03 -7.10 15.82
CA HIS A 89 -11.42 -7.29 16.21
C HIS A 89 -12.25 -7.62 14.98
N VAL A 90 -13.13 -8.61 15.10
CA VAL A 90 -14.15 -8.91 14.10
C VAL A 90 -15.47 -8.56 14.75
N SER A 91 -16.15 -7.53 14.24
CA SER A 91 -17.41 -7.06 14.83
C SER A 91 -18.50 -8.10 14.70
N ASN A 92 -19.24 -8.29 15.79
CA ASN A 92 -20.47 -9.08 15.81
C ASN A 92 -21.72 -8.23 15.52
N ASN A 93 -21.59 -6.90 15.39
CA ASN A 93 -22.72 -6.01 15.15
C ASN A 93 -23.16 -6.08 13.68
N TYR A 94 -24.07 -7.02 13.40
CA TYR A 94 -24.82 -7.12 12.15
C TYR A 94 -26.07 -6.22 12.14
N ASP A 95 -26.32 -5.48 13.23
CA ASP A 95 -27.63 -4.89 13.56
C ASP A 95 -28.03 -3.66 12.73
N LYS A 96 -27.17 -3.19 11.81
CA LYS A 96 -27.51 -2.07 10.91
C LYS A 96 -28.22 -2.49 9.61
N LEU A 97 -28.51 -3.78 9.39
CA LEU A 97 -28.97 -4.27 8.08
C LEU A 97 -30.14 -5.27 8.16
N THR A 98 -31.09 -5.12 7.23
CA THR A 98 -32.28 -5.97 7.06
C THR A 98 -31.95 -7.42 6.65
N GLU A 99 -32.87 -8.36 6.87
CA GLU A 99 -32.63 -9.81 6.74
C GLU A 99 -32.20 -10.29 5.35
N SER A 100 -32.62 -9.62 4.28
CA SER A 100 -32.20 -9.89 2.90
C SER A 100 -30.72 -9.55 2.63
N ASN A 101 -30.07 -8.75 3.49
CA ASN A 101 -28.68 -8.34 3.38
C ASN A 101 -27.69 -9.23 4.17
N LYS A 102 -28.17 -10.24 4.93
CA LYS A 102 -27.34 -11.02 5.88
C LYS A 102 -26.30 -11.96 5.25
N LYS A 103 -26.52 -12.45 4.01
CA LYS A 103 -25.55 -13.33 3.32
C LYS A 103 -24.48 -12.52 2.58
N PHE A 104 -24.91 -11.50 1.84
CA PHE A 104 -24.02 -10.52 1.20
C PHE A 104 -23.11 -9.81 2.22
N SER A 105 -23.63 -9.55 3.43
CA SER A 105 -22.83 -8.92 4.50
C SER A 105 -21.72 -9.81 5.07
N LYS A 106 -21.93 -11.13 5.19
CA LYS A 106 -20.89 -12.04 5.71
C LYS A 106 -19.71 -12.18 4.74
N GLU A 107 -20.00 -12.36 3.45
CA GLU A 107 -18.95 -12.42 2.42
C GLU A 107 -18.18 -11.12 2.33
N GLN A 108 -18.87 -9.98 2.43
CA GLN A 108 -18.25 -8.66 2.48
C GLN A 108 -17.39 -8.47 3.73
N ILE A 109 -17.87 -8.83 4.93
CA ILE A 109 -17.09 -8.75 6.18
C ILE A 109 -15.83 -9.63 6.10
N ILE A 110 -15.95 -10.84 5.54
CA ILE A 110 -14.79 -11.72 5.35
C ILE A 110 -13.80 -11.11 4.36
N LYS A 111 -14.28 -10.52 3.25
CA LYS A 111 -13.44 -9.82 2.27
C LYS A 111 -12.73 -8.62 2.91
N GLU A 112 -13.45 -7.79 3.65
CA GLU A 112 -12.91 -6.61 4.35
C GLU A 112 -11.87 -7.01 5.38
N PHE A 113 -12.19 -7.98 6.25
CA PHE A 113 -11.22 -8.50 7.22
C PHE A 113 -9.99 -9.10 6.53
N LYS A 114 -10.17 -9.87 5.44
CA LYS A 114 -9.07 -10.44 4.65
C LYS A 114 -8.15 -9.34 4.11
N ILE A 115 -8.70 -8.26 3.58
CA ILE A 115 -7.90 -7.14 3.04
C ILE A 115 -7.17 -6.41 4.17
N MET A 116 -7.85 -6.12 5.29
CA MET A 116 -7.23 -5.47 6.44
C MET A 116 -6.07 -6.30 7.03
N ILE A 117 -6.26 -7.61 7.22
CA ILE A 117 -5.20 -8.48 7.74
C ILE A 117 -4.07 -8.69 6.73
N TYR A 118 -4.37 -8.83 5.43
CA TYR A 118 -3.35 -8.90 4.39
C TYR A 118 -2.52 -7.62 4.36
N LYS A 119 -3.13 -6.43 4.51
CA LYS A 119 -2.40 -5.16 4.58
C LYS A 119 -1.43 -5.13 5.73
N GLU A 120 -1.83 -5.52 6.94
CA GLU A 120 -0.91 -5.57 8.08
C GLU A 120 0.22 -6.58 7.84
N LEU A 121 -0.08 -7.76 7.27
CA LEU A 121 0.94 -8.74 6.91
C LEU A 121 1.91 -8.22 5.83
N GLU A 122 1.41 -7.47 4.85
CA GLU A 122 2.21 -6.81 3.82
C GLU A 122 3.20 -5.82 4.44
N LYS A 123 2.75 -4.97 5.37
CA LYS A 123 3.65 -4.08 6.12
C LYS A 123 4.71 -4.87 6.87
N ILE A 124 4.31 -5.91 7.58
CA ILE A 124 5.20 -6.73 8.43
C ILE A 124 6.28 -7.44 7.61
N VAL A 125 5.95 -8.03 6.46
CA VAL A 125 6.97 -8.74 5.66
C VAL A 125 7.93 -7.78 4.96
N ASN A 126 7.58 -6.51 4.86
CA ASN A 126 8.42 -5.46 4.29
C ASN A 126 9.08 -4.57 5.35
N ILE A 127 9.27 -5.05 6.58
CA ILE A 127 10.11 -4.37 7.57
C ILE A 127 11.19 -5.33 8.10
N HIS A 128 12.33 -4.77 8.49
CA HIS A 128 13.36 -5.45 9.27
C HIS A 128 13.75 -4.59 10.47
N ARG A 129 14.48 -5.18 11.43
CA ARG A 129 14.93 -4.46 12.63
C ARG A 129 16.42 -4.60 12.81
N LYS A 130 17.09 -3.51 13.18
CA LYS A 130 18.52 -3.50 13.47
C LYS A 130 18.81 -2.43 14.53
N GLY A 131 19.52 -2.80 15.61
CA GLY A 131 19.89 -1.85 16.66
C GLY A 131 18.72 -1.12 17.33
N GLY A 132 17.58 -1.78 17.49
CA GLY A 132 16.37 -1.18 18.07
C GLY A 132 15.54 -0.32 17.11
N LYS A 133 16.08 0.01 15.93
CA LYS A 133 15.38 0.69 14.85
C LYS A 133 14.62 -0.29 13.96
N ILE A 134 13.55 0.19 13.35
CA ILE A 134 12.78 -0.52 12.33
C ILE A 134 13.21 0.08 11.00
N PHE A 135 13.25 -0.71 9.95
CA PHE A 135 13.63 -0.25 8.62
C PHE A 135 12.64 -0.87 7.64
N SER A 136 12.10 -0.11 6.70
CA SER A 136 11.38 -0.75 5.60
C SER A 136 12.36 -1.46 4.69
N ASN A 137 11.95 -2.62 4.21
CA ASN A 137 12.58 -3.29 3.10
C ASN A 137 12.19 -2.68 1.75
N GLY A 138 11.20 -1.80 1.74
CA GLY A 138 10.75 -1.11 0.54
C GLY A 138 11.48 0.18 0.21
N TYR A 139 10.95 0.87 -0.80
CA TYR A 139 11.29 2.27 -1.13
C TYR A 139 11.02 3.24 0.03
N TYR A 140 10.41 2.76 1.11
CA TYR A 140 10.01 3.51 2.29
C TYR A 140 11.17 3.59 3.28
N ILE A 141 12.25 4.19 2.81
CA ILE A 141 13.20 4.98 3.58
C ILE A 141 12.97 4.93 5.11
N GLU A 142 13.70 4.10 5.83
CA GLU A 142 14.94 4.48 6.50
C GLU A 142 15.84 3.38 5.92
N ASP A 143 16.79 3.71 5.07
CA ASP A 143 17.94 2.82 4.94
C ASP A 143 18.94 3.21 6.04
N GLU A 144 20.04 2.48 6.14
CA GLU A 144 21.13 2.84 7.07
C GLU A 144 21.71 4.26 6.81
N GLU A 145 21.26 4.96 5.75
CA GLU A 145 21.66 6.32 5.35
C GLU A 145 20.67 7.42 5.79
N GLY A 146 19.54 7.09 6.45
CA GLY A 146 18.83 8.04 7.34
C GLY A 146 17.80 9.00 6.73
N ARG A 147 17.16 8.68 5.60
CA ARG A 147 16.21 9.62 4.95
C ARG A 147 14.84 9.78 5.67
N TYR A 148 14.37 8.86 6.54
CA TYR A 148 13.20 9.06 7.44
C TYR A 148 13.50 8.49 8.84
N PRO A 149 13.66 9.35 9.86
CA PRO A 149 14.26 8.95 11.14
C PRO A 149 13.28 8.33 12.17
N GLU A 150 11.96 8.34 11.94
CA GLU A 150 10.96 7.97 12.95
C GLU A 150 9.89 6.98 12.45
N TYR A 151 9.92 5.75 12.97
CA TYR A 151 8.88 4.75 12.74
C TYR A 151 7.72 4.92 13.72
N GLY A 152 6.51 5.05 13.18
CA GLY A 152 5.29 5.35 13.94
C GLY A 152 4.79 6.79 13.80
N GLY A 153 5.50 7.65 13.06
CA GLY A 153 5.07 8.98 12.66
C GLY A 153 4.49 9.02 11.23
N HIS A 154 4.50 10.21 10.62
CA HIS A 154 3.89 10.52 9.33
C HIS A 154 4.28 9.55 8.18
N TYR A 155 5.55 9.17 8.10
CA TYR A 155 6.08 8.29 7.06
C TYR A 155 5.56 6.85 7.12
N SER A 156 5.01 6.40 8.25
CA SER A 156 4.33 5.11 8.32
C SER A 156 3.08 5.07 7.43
N ASN A 157 2.51 6.23 7.09
CA ASN A 157 1.37 6.32 6.17
C ASN A 157 1.78 5.98 4.72
N ILE A 158 2.99 6.28 4.28
CA ILE A 158 3.48 5.82 2.96
C ILE A 158 3.49 4.30 2.89
N ILE A 159 4.05 3.63 3.91
CA ILE A 159 4.05 2.16 3.98
C ILE A 159 2.62 1.63 3.95
N ASP A 160 1.70 2.28 4.66
CA ASP A 160 0.28 1.90 4.68
C ASP A 160 -0.40 2.04 3.31
N ILE A 161 -0.21 3.17 2.62
CA ILE A 161 -0.78 3.41 1.29
C ILE A 161 -0.31 2.35 0.29
N PHE A 162 0.99 2.09 0.23
CA PHE A 162 1.53 1.13 -0.72
C PHE A 162 1.21 -0.32 -0.37
N ALA A 163 1.22 -0.69 0.91
CA ALA A 163 0.79 -2.02 1.35
C ALA A 163 -0.69 -2.26 1.01
N GLU A 164 -1.52 -1.24 1.15
CA GLU A 164 -2.92 -1.28 0.77
C GLU A 164 -3.08 -1.50 -0.74
N TYR A 165 -2.30 -0.77 -1.56
CA TYR A 165 -2.31 -0.93 -3.01
C TYR A 165 -1.89 -2.34 -3.43
N GLU A 166 -0.79 -2.84 -2.88
CA GLU A 166 -0.26 -4.16 -3.16
C GLU A 166 -1.29 -5.26 -2.88
N VAL A 167 -1.98 -5.18 -1.74
CA VAL A 167 -2.98 -6.18 -1.35
C VAL A 167 -4.18 -6.17 -2.30
N CYS A 168 -4.63 -5.00 -2.73
CA CYS A 168 -5.71 -4.92 -3.70
C CYS A 168 -5.32 -5.45 -5.07
N ASP A 169 -4.09 -5.21 -5.51
CA ASP A 169 -3.58 -5.75 -6.76
C ASP A 169 -3.44 -7.29 -6.69
N ILE A 170 -2.85 -7.83 -5.62
CA ILE A 170 -2.76 -9.29 -5.37
C ILE A 170 -4.13 -9.94 -5.38
N LEU A 171 -5.12 -9.33 -4.74
CA LEU A 171 -6.47 -9.88 -4.61
C LEU A 171 -7.37 -9.58 -5.81
N GLY A 172 -6.88 -8.84 -6.82
CA GLY A 172 -7.68 -8.43 -7.98
C GLY A 172 -8.92 -7.60 -7.59
N VAL A 173 -8.83 -6.80 -6.53
CA VAL A 173 -9.90 -5.90 -6.11
C VAL A 173 -9.91 -4.72 -7.07
N ASN A 174 -10.61 -4.91 -8.18
CA ASN A 174 -10.66 -3.96 -9.28
C ASN A 174 -11.97 -3.18 -9.27
N ASP A 175 -12.18 -2.40 -8.21
CA ASP A 175 -13.28 -1.45 -8.16
C ASP A 175 -12.78 -0.19 -8.88
N ASN A 176 -13.35 0.12 -10.06
CA ASN A 176 -13.01 1.34 -10.81
C ASN A 176 -13.12 2.58 -9.90
N ILE A 177 -12.31 3.63 -10.13
CA ILE A 177 -12.46 4.89 -9.40
C ILE A 177 -13.87 5.41 -9.67
N ILE A 178 -14.73 5.40 -8.66
CA ILE A 178 -15.91 6.25 -8.72
C ILE A 178 -15.46 7.61 -8.24
N VAL A 179 -15.31 8.52 -9.20
CA VAL A 179 -15.11 9.95 -8.93
C VAL A 179 -16.50 10.53 -8.75
N TYR A 180 -16.90 10.76 -7.50
CA TYR A 180 -18.11 11.53 -7.25
C TYR A 180 -17.73 13.01 -7.22
N LEU A 181 -18.30 13.78 -8.15
CA LEU A 181 -18.42 15.22 -7.99
C LEU A 181 -19.51 15.44 -6.92
N ASP A 182 -19.19 16.17 -5.86
CA ASP A 182 -20.23 16.63 -4.94
C ASP A 182 -21.25 17.53 -5.67
N GLU A 183 -22.37 17.82 -5.01
CA GLU A 183 -23.48 18.59 -5.61
C GLU A 183 -23.04 20.00 -6.07
N THR A 184 -21.99 20.56 -5.47
CA THR A 184 -21.41 21.86 -5.83
C THR A 184 -20.42 21.76 -6.99
N LYS A 185 -20.00 20.56 -7.40
CA LYS A 185 -18.95 20.28 -8.40
C LYS A 185 -17.57 20.81 -7.99
N GLU A 186 -17.34 20.97 -6.69
CA GLU A 186 -16.11 21.55 -6.14
C GLU A 186 -15.23 20.50 -5.45
N ASN A 187 -15.81 19.42 -4.91
CA ASN A 187 -15.05 18.34 -4.27
C ASN A 187 -15.21 16.99 -4.99
N PHE A 188 -14.13 16.20 -4.95
CA PHE A 188 -14.06 14.86 -5.52
C PHE A 188 -13.97 13.83 -4.39
N VAL A 189 -14.91 12.89 -4.30
CA VAL A 189 -14.76 11.72 -3.43
C VAL A 189 -14.26 10.55 -4.27
N TYR A 190 -13.10 10.01 -3.91
CA TYR A 190 -12.53 8.80 -4.51
C TYR A 190 -12.98 7.58 -3.72
N ALA A 191 -13.70 6.67 -4.35
CA ALA A 191 -14.01 5.37 -3.76
C ALA A 191 -13.52 4.25 -4.69
N ARG A 192 -12.31 3.76 -4.46
CA ARG A 192 -11.84 2.44 -4.95
C ARG A 192 -11.56 1.45 -3.83
N HIS A 193 -11.62 1.88 -2.57
CA HIS A 193 -10.91 1.20 -1.50
C HIS A 193 -11.76 1.07 -0.23
N ILE A 194 -11.53 -0.01 0.53
CA ILE A 194 -12.11 -0.23 1.85
C ILE A 194 -11.64 0.83 2.86
N SER A 195 -10.42 1.33 2.69
CA SER A 195 -9.92 2.48 3.45
C SER A 195 -10.37 3.77 2.79
N VAL A 196 -11.28 4.46 3.46
CA VAL A 196 -11.67 5.84 3.14
C VAL A 196 -10.45 6.78 3.15
N LYS A 197 -9.44 6.48 3.98
CA LYS A 197 -8.26 7.32 4.17
C LYS A 197 -7.33 7.32 2.95
N ASN A 198 -7.00 6.13 2.43
CA ASN A 198 -5.99 6.00 1.37
C ASN A 198 -6.59 6.05 -0.04
N SER A 199 -7.91 5.96 -0.17
CA SER A 199 -8.59 5.88 -1.48
C SER A 199 -8.25 7.05 -2.43
N GLN A 200 -7.93 8.23 -1.88
CA GLN A 200 -7.63 9.43 -2.66
C GLN A 200 -6.31 9.34 -3.43
N VAL A 201 -5.36 8.52 -2.96
CA VAL A 201 -3.99 8.53 -3.49
C VAL A 201 -3.57 7.24 -4.22
N MET A 202 -4.42 6.20 -4.21
CA MET A 202 -4.11 4.88 -4.77
C MET A 202 -3.71 4.91 -6.24
N CYS A 203 -4.33 5.80 -7.03
CA CYS A 203 -4.08 5.87 -8.47
C CYS A 203 -2.72 6.47 -8.79
N TYR A 204 -2.22 7.36 -7.94
CA TYR A 204 -0.86 7.86 -8.04
C TYR A 204 0.15 6.77 -7.71
N VAL A 205 -0.15 5.89 -6.74
CA VAL A 205 0.69 4.72 -6.44
C VAL A 205 0.73 3.76 -7.64
N GLU A 206 -0.41 3.46 -8.25
CA GLU A 206 -0.49 2.69 -9.51
C GLU A 206 0.39 3.34 -10.60
N PHE A 207 0.32 4.67 -10.72
CA PHE A 207 1.10 5.42 -11.71
C PHE A 207 2.60 5.28 -11.45
N ILE A 208 3.06 5.55 -10.22
CA ILE A 208 4.47 5.47 -9.84
C ILE A 208 5.04 4.08 -10.15
N ARG A 209 4.31 3.01 -9.82
CA ARG A 209 4.75 1.64 -10.13
C ARG A 209 4.88 1.37 -11.62
N LYS A 210 3.96 1.91 -12.43
CA LYS A 210 4.06 1.82 -13.91
C LYS A 210 5.26 2.59 -14.46
N ILE A 211 5.60 3.75 -13.89
CA ILE A 211 6.80 4.52 -14.29
C ILE A 211 8.08 3.74 -13.96
N ILE A 212 8.15 3.18 -12.75
CA ILE A 212 9.32 2.43 -12.25
C ILE A 212 9.49 1.08 -12.98
N SER A 213 8.38 0.47 -13.44
CA SER A 213 8.23 -0.94 -13.79
C SER A 213 7.97 -1.84 -12.58
N GLU A 214 6.90 -2.64 -12.65
CA GLU A 214 6.53 -3.65 -11.65
C GLU A 214 7.68 -4.59 -11.26
N LYS A 215 8.48 -5.01 -12.24
CA LYS A 215 9.60 -5.92 -11.99
C LYS A 215 10.71 -5.25 -11.17
N LEU A 216 11.06 -4.01 -11.52
CA LEU A 216 12.06 -3.25 -10.79
C LEU A 216 11.57 -2.89 -9.38
N PHE A 217 10.27 -2.55 -9.28
CA PHE A 217 9.57 -2.34 -8.02
C PHE A 217 9.82 -3.49 -7.02
N TYR A 218 9.53 -4.72 -7.42
CA TYR A 218 9.72 -5.87 -6.54
C TYR A 218 11.19 -6.17 -6.22
N PHE A 219 12.11 -5.95 -7.15
CA PHE A 219 13.53 -6.16 -6.86
C PHE A 219 14.08 -5.18 -5.83
N ALA A 220 13.64 -3.93 -5.87
CA ALA A 220 14.03 -2.96 -4.86
C ALA A 220 13.38 -3.21 -3.49
N MET A 221 12.10 -3.59 -3.46
CA MET A 221 11.46 -4.05 -2.22
C MET A 221 12.18 -5.28 -1.61
N ASN A 222 12.76 -6.13 -2.45
CA ASN A 222 13.47 -7.32 -1.98
C ASN A 222 14.94 -7.05 -1.62
N ASN A 223 15.60 -6.09 -2.24
CA ASN A 223 16.99 -5.74 -1.92
C ASN A 223 17.22 -4.23 -2.03
N PRO A 224 16.75 -3.46 -1.02
CA PRO A 224 16.77 -2.01 -1.10
C PRO A 224 18.19 -1.43 -1.18
N LYS A 225 19.17 -2.04 -0.49
CA LYS A 225 20.58 -1.63 -0.57
C LYS A 225 21.13 -1.65 -2.01
N LYS A 226 20.65 -2.57 -2.84
CA LYS A 226 21.14 -2.75 -4.21
C LYS A 226 20.35 -1.95 -5.24
N TYR A 227 19.03 -1.84 -5.05
CA TYR A 227 18.14 -1.36 -6.11
C TYR A 227 17.32 -0.12 -5.74
N SER A 228 16.99 0.13 -4.46
CA SER A 228 16.13 1.27 -4.11
C SER A 228 16.82 2.60 -4.38
N LYS A 229 18.05 2.80 -3.87
CA LYS A 229 18.81 4.03 -4.07
C LYS A 229 19.03 4.32 -5.55
N LYS A 230 19.56 3.33 -6.27
CA LYS A 230 19.79 3.43 -7.71
C LYS A 230 18.51 3.77 -8.48
N MET A 231 17.39 3.14 -8.15
CA MET A 231 16.12 3.44 -8.81
C MET A 231 15.63 4.86 -8.51
N ILE A 232 15.75 5.33 -7.26
CA ILE A 232 15.35 6.71 -6.91
C ILE A 232 16.27 7.72 -7.59
N ASP A 233 17.58 7.48 -7.61
CA ASP A 233 18.54 8.34 -8.28
C ASP A 233 18.25 8.43 -9.79
N GLU A 234 18.02 7.30 -10.46
CA GLU A 234 17.64 7.25 -11.88
C GLU A 234 16.28 7.93 -12.15
N PHE A 235 15.31 7.78 -11.25
CA PHE A 235 14.03 8.47 -11.34
C PHE A 235 14.22 10.00 -11.24
N ASN A 236 14.98 10.44 -10.25
CA ASN A 236 15.23 11.85 -10.00
C ASN A 236 16.07 12.49 -11.11
N GLU A 237 17.12 11.83 -11.58
CA GLU A 237 17.92 12.27 -12.73
C GLU A 237 17.02 12.53 -13.95
N LYS A 238 16.06 11.62 -14.18
CA LYS A 238 15.17 11.71 -15.34
C LYS A 238 14.07 12.76 -15.22
N TYR A 239 13.58 13.04 -14.02
CA TYR A 239 12.35 13.82 -13.83
C TYR A 239 12.50 15.10 -13.00
N ASN A 240 13.68 15.38 -12.42
CA ASN A 240 13.91 16.59 -11.63
C ASN A 240 13.68 17.89 -12.42
N TYR A 241 13.82 17.88 -13.75
CA TYR A 241 13.53 19.04 -14.61
C TYR A 241 12.11 19.61 -14.39
N ILE A 242 11.16 18.78 -13.89
CA ILE A 242 9.78 19.22 -13.59
C ILE A 242 9.78 20.28 -12.49
N LEU A 243 10.70 20.18 -11.51
CA LEU A 243 10.81 21.12 -10.41
C LEU A 243 11.31 22.51 -10.82
N ASP A 244 11.95 22.61 -11.99
CA ASP A 244 12.48 23.87 -12.54
C ASP A 244 11.50 24.55 -13.51
N LYS A 245 10.35 23.92 -13.77
CA LYS A 245 9.30 24.53 -14.59
C LYS A 245 8.66 25.70 -13.85
N LYS A 246 8.04 26.61 -14.63
CA LYS A 246 7.34 27.79 -14.12
C LYS A 246 6.11 27.46 -13.24
N TYR A 247 5.67 26.21 -13.20
CA TYR A 247 4.54 25.79 -12.38
C TYR A 247 4.96 25.73 -10.90
N GLU A 248 4.26 26.46 -10.03
CA GLU A 248 4.61 26.57 -8.61
C GLU A 248 3.99 25.44 -7.79
N LEU A 249 4.81 24.45 -7.43
CA LEU A 249 4.42 23.32 -6.58
C LEU A 249 4.37 23.72 -5.10
N LYS A 250 3.24 23.48 -4.43
CA LYS A 250 3.02 23.85 -3.01
C LYS A 250 3.83 23.04 -2.01
N LEU A 251 4.07 21.75 -2.27
CA LEU A 251 4.83 20.86 -1.38
C LEU A 251 6.18 20.43 -1.99
N LYS A 252 6.81 21.33 -2.76
CA LYS A 252 8.11 21.09 -3.40
C LYS A 252 9.18 20.68 -2.38
N ARG A 253 9.91 19.61 -2.71
CA ARG A 253 11.12 19.15 -2.01
C ARG A 253 12.35 19.30 -2.91
N ASP A 254 13.50 18.89 -2.40
CA ASP A 254 14.78 18.95 -3.10
C ASP A 254 14.81 18.06 -4.36
N ASP A 255 14.04 16.97 -4.35
CA ASP A 255 13.90 16.05 -5.48
C ASP A 255 12.44 15.70 -5.79
N ILE A 256 12.17 15.29 -7.03
CA ILE A 256 10.82 15.03 -7.52
C ILE A 256 10.18 13.81 -6.85
N PHE A 257 10.97 12.78 -6.50
CA PHE A 257 10.46 11.62 -5.79
C PHE A 257 9.97 12.00 -4.38
N SER A 258 10.79 12.71 -3.60
CA SER A 258 10.40 13.24 -2.27
C SER A 258 9.21 14.21 -2.36
N THR A 259 9.12 14.97 -3.45
CA THR A 259 7.99 15.88 -3.69
C THR A 259 6.69 15.09 -3.84
N ILE A 260 6.67 14.05 -4.68
CA ILE A 260 5.52 13.16 -4.83
C ILE A 260 5.14 12.52 -3.49
N GLU A 261 6.10 11.95 -2.75
CA GLU A 261 5.84 11.35 -1.44
C GLU A 261 5.21 12.36 -0.45
N SER A 262 5.68 13.61 -0.45
CA SER A 262 5.14 14.67 0.41
C SER A 262 3.67 14.95 0.14
N TYR A 263 3.25 15.00 -1.13
CA TYR A 263 1.84 15.16 -1.49
C TYR A 263 0.99 13.96 -1.06
N LEU A 264 1.47 12.73 -1.30
CA LEU A 264 0.73 11.52 -0.92
C LEU A 264 0.48 11.46 0.59
N ILE A 265 1.49 11.77 1.40
CA ILE A 265 1.38 11.84 2.86
C ILE A 265 0.36 12.90 3.26
N HIS A 266 0.51 14.12 2.76
CA HIS A 266 -0.28 15.25 3.21
C HIS A 266 -1.77 15.07 2.92
N ILE A 267 -2.13 14.55 1.75
CA ILE A 267 -3.53 14.23 1.39
C ILE A 267 -4.13 13.18 2.33
N VAL A 268 -3.37 12.13 2.65
CA VAL A 268 -3.84 11.02 3.49
C VAL A 268 -3.96 11.40 4.96
N GLU A 269 -3.13 12.31 5.44
CA GLU A 269 -3.11 12.72 6.84
C GLU A 269 -4.11 13.82 7.17
N ASN A 270 -4.39 14.69 6.20
CA ASN A 270 -5.25 15.85 6.39
C ASN A 270 -6.43 15.79 5.42
N PRO A 271 -7.29 14.76 5.46
CA PRO A 271 -8.35 14.52 4.46
C PRO A 271 -9.40 15.63 4.35
N ASP A 272 -9.45 16.53 5.34
CA ASP A 272 -10.36 17.68 5.40
C ASP A 272 -9.65 19.03 5.12
N ASP A 273 -8.37 19.00 4.71
CA ASP A 273 -7.60 20.20 4.36
C ASP A 273 -8.16 20.85 3.09
N ASN A 274 -8.42 22.15 3.14
CA ASN A 274 -8.95 22.92 2.01
C ASN A 274 -7.97 23.00 0.83
N MET A 275 -6.70 22.67 1.03
CA MET A 275 -5.67 22.59 0.00
C MET A 275 -5.62 21.25 -0.74
N ILE A 276 -6.36 20.22 -0.30
CA ILE A 276 -6.43 18.91 -0.99
C ILE A 276 -6.69 19.02 -2.50
N PRO A 277 -7.66 19.82 -2.97
CA PRO A 277 -7.89 19.98 -4.40
C PRO A 277 -6.66 20.51 -5.14
N GLU A 278 -5.86 21.37 -4.50
CA GLU A 278 -4.63 21.91 -5.09
C GLU A 278 -3.51 20.86 -5.10
N TYR A 279 -3.36 20.10 -4.03
CA TYR A 279 -2.40 18.99 -3.95
C TYR A 279 -2.63 17.93 -5.03
N HIS A 280 -3.89 17.64 -5.31
CA HIS A 280 -4.30 16.78 -6.41
C HIS A 280 -3.98 17.34 -7.79
N LYS A 281 -4.13 18.67 -8.00
CA LYS A 281 -3.72 19.33 -9.25
C LYS A 281 -2.21 19.28 -9.44
N ASP A 282 -1.44 19.53 -8.38
CA ASP A 282 0.02 19.47 -8.40
C ASP A 282 0.52 18.06 -8.76
N LEU A 283 -0.02 17.02 -8.11
CA LEU A 283 0.29 15.63 -8.46
C LEU A 283 -0.08 15.31 -9.91
N THR A 284 -1.26 15.73 -10.35
CA THR A 284 -1.72 15.56 -11.74
C THR A 284 -0.76 16.20 -12.73
N TYR A 285 -0.35 17.44 -12.47
CA TYR A 285 0.64 18.14 -13.28
C TYR A 285 1.96 17.36 -13.37
N ILE A 286 2.50 16.90 -12.24
CA ILE A 286 3.73 16.11 -12.20
C ILE A 286 3.58 14.85 -13.07
N PHE A 287 2.51 14.07 -12.88
CA PHE A 287 2.32 12.83 -13.62
C PHE A 287 2.06 13.05 -15.11
N GLU A 288 1.35 14.12 -15.49
CA GLU A 288 1.19 14.49 -16.89
C GLU A 288 2.52 14.84 -17.55
N GLU A 289 3.37 15.62 -16.88
CA GLU A 289 4.70 15.98 -17.39
C GLU A 289 5.59 14.73 -17.54
N ILE A 290 5.54 13.80 -16.59
CA ILE A 290 6.22 12.51 -16.71
C ILE A 290 5.66 11.71 -17.89
N ASN A 291 4.33 11.64 -18.01
CA ASN A 291 3.68 10.79 -19.00
C ASN A 291 3.90 11.25 -20.44
N ARG A 292 4.06 12.55 -20.67
CA ARG A 292 4.40 13.09 -22.01
C ARG A 292 5.65 12.44 -22.60
N ASN A 293 6.57 11.99 -21.75
CA ASN A 293 7.83 11.36 -22.17
C ASN A 293 7.75 9.82 -22.25
N ILE A 294 6.84 9.17 -21.51
CA ILE A 294 6.76 7.70 -21.43
C ILE A 294 5.64 7.13 -22.31
N GLY A 295 4.52 7.84 -22.46
CA GLY A 295 3.38 7.39 -23.26
C GLY A 295 2.59 6.24 -22.64
N ILE A 296 2.35 6.24 -21.32
CA ILE A 296 1.54 5.23 -20.65
C ILE A 296 0.09 5.34 -21.17
N LYS A 297 -0.43 4.23 -21.72
CA LYS A 297 -1.83 4.15 -22.19
C LYS A 297 -2.80 4.37 -21.04
N ASN A 298 -3.84 5.17 -21.26
CA ASN A 298 -4.85 5.51 -20.26
C ASN A 298 -4.31 6.20 -18.98
N ALA A 299 -3.14 6.83 -19.03
CA ALA A 299 -2.58 7.58 -17.91
C ALA A 299 -3.54 8.67 -17.38
N ASN A 300 -4.34 9.26 -18.26
CA ASN A 300 -5.40 10.21 -17.92
C ASN A 300 -6.51 9.62 -17.03
N LYS A 301 -6.65 8.29 -16.93
CA LYS A 301 -7.55 7.64 -15.97
C LYS A 301 -6.93 7.50 -14.58
N LEU A 302 -5.61 7.67 -14.47
CA LEU A 302 -4.83 7.57 -13.23
C LEU A 302 -4.50 8.94 -12.65
N CYS A 303 -4.40 9.96 -13.52
CA CYS A 303 -4.37 11.38 -13.16
C CYS A 303 -5.78 11.93 -13.00
N LEU A 304 -5.97 12.96 -12.20
CA LEU A 304 -7.26 13.64 -12.15
C LEU A 304 -7.50 14.42 -13.43
N ASN A 305 -8.67 14.22 -14.04
CA ASN A 305 -9.15 15.11 -15.08
C ASN A 305 -9.40 16.50 -14.48
N GLN A 306 -8.51 17.45 -14.77
CA GLN A 306 -8.84 18.87 -14.70
C GLN A 306 -10.00 19.13 -15.65
N LYS A 307 -11.22 19.27 -15.12
CA LYS A 307 -12.44 19.56 -15.89
C LYS A 307 -12.59 18.66 -17.13
N ILE A 308 -13.43 17.62 -17.03
CA ILE A 308 -14.20 17.26 -18.23
C ILE A 308 -15.01 18.51 -18.55
N GLY A 309 -14.51 19.32 -19.49
CA GLY A 309 -15.33 20.29 -20.16
C GLY A 309 -16.53 19.51 -20.64
N ILE A 310 -17.70 19.84 -20.09
CA ILE A 310 -18.97 19.35 -20.58
C ILE A 310 -19.05 19.84 -22.02
N ASN A 311 -18.49 19.08 -22.94
CA ASN A 311 -19.00 19.10 -24.30
C ASN A 311 -20.42 18.60 -24.14
N LYS A 312 -21.33 19.57 -24.22
CA LYS A 312 -22.78 19.40 -24.24
C LYS A 312 -23.10 18.14 -25.05
N ILE A 313 -23.71 17.16 -24.39
CA ILE A 313 -24.56 16.19 -25.07
C ILE A 313 -25.79 16.97 -25.57
#